data_AF-A0A1G1HSE2-F1
#
_entry.id   AF-A0A1G1HSE2-F1
#
_cell.length_a   1.000
_cell.length_b   1.000
_cell.length_c   1.000
_cell.angle_alpha   90.00
_cell.angle_beta   90.00
_cell.angle_gamma   90.00
#
_symmetry.space_group_name_H-M   'P 1'
#
loop_
_entity.id
_entity.type
_entity.pdbx_description
1 polymer ?
#
loop_
_entity_poly.entity_id
_entity_poly.type
_entity_poly.pdbx_seq_one_letter_code
_entity_poly.pdbx_strand_id
1 'polypeptide(L)' 'MTRTNLDEGTETGIAWSEEAEKRLEQIPPFVRPMAKTGIEKYAREKGYREITLPVMEEAKKRFMG' A
#
# COMPACT_ATOMS: atom_id res chain seq x y z
N MET A 1 21.07 -15.76 -11.94
CA MET A 1 19.72 -16.35 -11.84
C MET A 1 19.46 -16.66 -10.38
N THR A 2 18.50 -15.99 -9.73
CA THR A 2 17.64 -16.46 -8.61
C THR A 2 16.98 -15.24 -7.96
N ARG A 3 15.89 -14.73 -8.55
CA ARG A 3 14.88 -14.00 -7.77
C ARG A 3 13.82 -15.02 -7.40
N THR A 4 14.09 -15.75 -6.33
CA THR A 4 13.10 -16.59 -5.68
C THR A 4 12.25 -15.67 -4.80
N ASN A 5 10.94 -15.66 -5.06
CA ASN A 5 9.79 -15.40 -4.17
C ASN A 5 8.61 -15.24 -5.14
N LEU A 6 7.80 -16.27 -5.42
CA LEU A 6 6.78 -16.86 -4.55
C LEU A 6 5.96 -15.80 -3.80
N ASP A 7 5.13 -15.09 -4.56
CA ASP A 7 3.95 -14.41 -4.02
C ASP A 7 2.78 -14.67 -4.98
N GLU A 8 2.33 -15.92 -5.02
CA GLU A 8 0.96 -16.25 -5.40
C GLU A 8 0.01 -15.67 -4.35
N GLY A 9 -0.28 -14.38 -4.48
CA GLY A 9 -1.39 -13.70 -3.82
C GLY A 9 -2.34 -13.21 -4.89
N THR A 10 -3.24 -14.07 -5.36
CA THR A 10 -4.34 -13.69 -6.22
C THR A 10 -5.28 -12.74 -5.48
N GLU A 11 -5.02 -11.45 -5.58
CA GLU A 11 -6.02 -10.40 -5.43
C GLU A 11 -5.65 -9.35 -6.49
N THR A 12 -6.58 -8.98 -7.35
CA THR A 12 -6.41 -7.94 -8.37
C THR A 12 -6.31 -6.55 -7.70
N GLY A 13 -5.31 -6.37 -6.84
CA GLY A 13 -5.01 -5.21 -6.03
C GLY A 13 -3.71 -4.55 -6.49
N ILE A 14 -3.50 -3.30 -6.09
CA ILE A 14 -2.29 -2.55 -6.41
C ILE A 14 -1.10 -3.18 -5.65
N ALA A 15 0.06 -3.28 -6.31
CA ALA A 15 1.28 -3.79 -5.68
C ALA A 15 1.74 -2.86 -4.55
N TRP A 16 2.38 -3.41 -3.52
CA TRP A 16 2.99 -2.61 -2.45
C TRP A 16 4.50 -2.81 -2.48
N SER A 17 5.27 -1.74 -2.30
CA SER A 17 6.71 -1.84 -2.13
C SER A 17 7.04 -2.30 -0.71
N GLU A 18 8.16 -3.01 -0.53
CA GLU A 18 8.58 -3.52 0.79
C GLU A 18 8.63 -2.44 1.88
N GLU A 19 9.06 -1.22 1.53
CA GLU A 19 9.11 -0.09 2.45
C GLU A 19 7.71 0.40 2.87
N ALA A 20 6.74 0.35 1.95
CA ALA A 20 5.37 0.75 2.20
C ALA A 20 4.66 -0.28 3.09
N GLU A 21 4.90 -1.57 2.86
CA GLU A 21 4.39 -2.65 3.72
C GLU A 21 4.92 -2.51 5.15
N LYS A 22 6.24 -2.31 5.31
CA LYS A 22 6.83 -2.05 6.64
C LYS A 22 6.18 -0.87 7.34
N ARG A 23 5.87 0.20 6.60
CA ARG A 23 5.21 1.38 7.16
C ARG A 23 3.76 1.09 7.56
N LEU A 24 3.05 0.28 6.78
CA LEU A 24 1.71 -0.21 7.08
C LEU A 24 1.71 -1.10 8.33
N GLU A 25 2.75 -1.91 8.52
CA GLU A 25 2.92 -2.75 9.72
C GLU A 25 3.10 -1.93 11.00
N GLN A 26 3.72 -0.74 10.91
CA GLN A 26 3.82 0.18 12.05
C GLN A 26 2.47 0.79 12.46
N ILE A 27 1.44 0.71 11.61
CA ILE A 27 0.09 1.20 11.94
C ILE A 27 -0.58 0.20 12.89
N PRO A 28 -1.25 0.68 13.97
CA PRO A 28 -2.00 -0.17 14.87
C PRO A 28 -2.96 -1.10 14.12
N PRO A 29 -3.11 -2.37 14.55
CA PRO A 29 -3.84 -3.39 13.79
C PRO A 29 -5.31 -3.03 13.54
N PHE A 30 -5.94 -2.30 14.46
CA PHE A 30 -7.33 -1.84 14.33
C PHE A 30 -7.53 -0.83 13.20
N VAL A 31 -6.51 -0.02 12.91
CA VAL A 31 -6.54 1.06 11.90
C VAL A 31 -5.90 0.60 10.59
N ARG A 32 -4.99 -0.39 10.65
CA ARG A 32 -4.29 -0.94 9.49
C ARG A 32 -5.19 -1.31 8.30
N PRO A 33 -6.31 -2.04 8.45
CA PRO A 33 -7.17 -2.37 7.30
C PRO A 33 -7.85 -1.14 6.69
N MET A 34 -8.23 -0.16 7.51
CA MET A 34 -8.77 1.12 7.02
C MET A 34 -7.70 1.92 6.26
N ALA A 35 -6.48 1.98 6.80
CA ALA A 35 -5.36 2.67 6.17
C ALA A 35 -5.00 2.01 4.83
N LYS A 36 -4.86 0.68 4.80
CA LYS A 36 -4.56 -0.10 3.59
C LYS A 36 -5.59 0.21 2.49
N THR A 37 -6.87 0.04 2.80
CA THR A 37 -7.97 0.29 1.86
C THR A 37 -7.99 1.73 1.35
N GLY A 38 -7.76 2.72 2.23
CA GLY A 38 -7.72 4.13 1.85
C GLY A 38 -6.57 4.46 0.90
N ILE A 39 -5.39 3.89 1.15
CA ILE A 39 -4.20 4.06 0.31
C ILE A 39 -4.37 3.34 -1.03
N GLU A 40 -4.90 2.12 -1.04
CA GLU A 40 -5.20 1.37 -2.27
C GLU A 40 -6.20 2.11 -3.15
N LYS A 41 -7.27 2.64 -2.55
CA LYS A 41 -8.25 3.45 -3.26
C LYS A 41 -7.61 4.71 -3.84
N TYR A 42 -6.84 5.44 -3.04
CA TYR A 42 -6.11 6.62 -3.51
C TYR A 42 -5.19 6.28 -4.68
N ALA A 43 -4.43 5.19 -4.56
CA ALA A 43 -3.51 4.76 -5.59
C ALA A 43 -4.24 4.42 -6.89
N ARG A 44 -5.38 3.73 -6.79
CA ARG A 44 -6.23 3.39 -7.93
C ARG A 44 -6.86 4.62 -8.59
N GLU A 45 -7.34 5.58 -7.81
CA GLU A 45 -7.89 6.84 -8.32
C GLU A 45 -6.84 7.69 -9.05
N LYS A 46 -5.58 7.64 -8.61
CA LYS A 46 -4.45 8.31 -9.25
C LYS A 46 -3.84 7.53 -10.41
N GLY A 47 -4.24 6.27 -10.63
CA GLY A 47 -3.66 5.40 -11.65
C GLY A 47 -2.29 4.84 -11.28
N TYR A 48 -1.90 4.90 -10.00
CA TYR A 48 -0.69 4.23 -9.52
C TYR A 48 -0.88 2.71 -9.58
N ARG A 49 0.17 2.01 -10.01
CA ARG A 49 0.21 0.54 -10.08
C ARG A 49 0.93 -0.08 -8.90
N GLU A 50 1.68 0.73 -8.16
CA GLU A 50 2.45 0.34 -6.98
C GLU A 50 2.32 1.43 -5.90
N ILE A 51 2.12 1.00 -4.65
CA ILE A 51 2.09 1.84 -3.46
C ILE A 51 3.50 1.84 -2.86
N THR A 52 4.16 2.98 -3.06
CA THR A 52 5.45 3.32 -2.48
C THR A 52 5.24 4.26 -1.28
N LEU A 53 6.30 4.51 -0.50
CA LEU A 53 6.28 5.51 0.58
C LEU A 53 5.72 6.87 0.15
N PRO A 54 6.13 7.49 -0.98
CA PRO A 54 5.55 8.77 -1.39
C PRO A 54 4.04 8.67 -1.68
N VAL A 55 3.54 7.56 -2.23
CA VAL A 55 2.10 7.35 -2.45
C VAL A 55 1.35 7.25 -1.12
N MET A 56 1.90 6.56 -0.12
CA MET A 56 1.33 6.52 1.23
C MET A 56 1.27 7.91 1.88
N GLU A 57 2.33 8.69 1.75
CA GLU A 57 2.41 10.04 2.31
C GLU A 57 1.41 10.99 1.62
N GLU A 58 1.27 10.89 0.30
CA GLU A 58 0.25 11.62 -0.47
C GLU A 58 -1.17 11.22 -0.06
N ALA A 59 -1.44 9.91 0.07
CA ALA A 59 -2.73 9.40 0.52
C ALA A 59 -3.07 9.91 1.93
N LYS A 60 -2.11 9.86 2.85
CA LYS A 60 -2.28 10.35 4.23
C LYS A 60 -2.62 11.85 4.27
N LYS A 61 -1.94 12.67 3.46
CA LYS A 61 -2.24 14.11 3.35
C LYS A 61 -3.67 14.36 2.88
N ARG A 62 -4.21 13.51 2.00
CA ARG A 62 -5.61 13.62 1.55
C ARG A 62 -6.64 13.23 2.62
N PHE A 63 -6.31 12.29 3.50
CA PHE A 63 -7.23 11.84 4.57
C PHE A 63 -7.17 12.70 5.84
N MET A 64 -6.07 13.42 6.08
CA MET A 64 -5.85 14.25 7.26
C MET A 64 -6.07 15.76 6.99
N GLY A 65 -6.51 16.12 5.78
CA GLY A 65 -6.85 17.48 5.36
C GLY A 65 -8.36 17.71 5.27
#